data_AF-A0A7C3T098-F1
#
_entry.id   AF-A0A7C3T098-F1
#
_cell.length_a   1.000
_cell.length_b   1.000
_cell.length_c   1.000
_cell.angle_alpha   90.00
_cell.angle_beta   90.00
_cell.angle_gamma   90.00
#
_symmetry.space_group_name_H-M   'P 1'
#
loop_
_entity.id
_entity.type
_entity.pdbx_description
1 polymer ?
#
loop_
_entity_poly.entity_id
_entity_poly.type
_entity_poly.pdbx_seq_one_letter_code
_entity_poly.pdbx_strand_id
1 'polypeptide(L)'
;SPRWRAISIAACSLILVLLTGNPMLSLLPWPALWVARRLYGHRRKESVRRRKEEQVLELIDSLSQSLRSGLSLQQSLQAGLEDVGPEMRLEIQGILDDFRMGGSLDESLLRAAEAADIPSLRLVFLVTGLLHAKGGDIPRILDRLRRRVAEGVELRRELRSLTAQSRASGYLVSALPAAFLALQALLNPRSLHPLLSSSTGNLILLAALSLNAAAFVIMRKLLSQEA
;
A
#
# COMPACT_ATOMS: atom_id res chain seq x y z
N SER A 1 15.64 -11.38 -6.22
CA SER A 1 15.51 -11.15 -7.68
C SER A 1 14.43 -12.06 -8.26
N PRO A 2 13.70 -11.64 -9.31
CA PRO A 2 12.57 -12.40 -9.88
C PRO A 2 12.98 -13.75 -10.52
N ARG A 3 14.25 -13.89 -10.93
CA ARG A 3 14.79 -15.06 -11.64
C ARG A 3 14.87 -16.32 -10.76
N TRP A 4 15.34 -16.20 -9.52
CA TRP A 4 15.45 -17.32 -8.58
C TRP A 4 14.10 -17.90 -8.13
N ARG A 5 13.06 -17.05 -8.13
CA ARG A 5 11.68 -17.46 -7.78
C ARG A 5 10.98 -18.17 -8.94
N ALA A 6 11.23 -17.76 -10.18
CA ALA A 6 10.77 -18.48 -11.36
C ALA A 6 11.39 -19.90 -11.44
N ILE A 7 12.65 -20.04 -11.03
CA ILE A 7 13.37 -21.33 -11.02
C ILE A 7 12.82 -22.29 -9.96
N SER A 8 12.51 -21.80 -8.75
CA SER A 8 11.90 -22.63 -7.70
C SER A 8 10.45 -23.05 -8.04
N ILE A 9 9.74 -22.23 -8.81
CA ILE A 9 8.39 -22.52 -9.30
C ILE A 9 8.41 -23.53 -10.46
N ALA A 10 9.36 -23.38 -11.40
CA ALA A 10 9.58 -24.36 -12.44
C ALA A 10 9.94 -25.72 -11.83
N ALA A 11 10.80 -25.74 -10.80
CA ALA A 11 11.15 -26.94 -10.06
C ALA A 11 9.95 -27.58 -9.34
N CYS A 12 9.12 -26.82 -8.63
CA CYS A 12 7.92 -27.37 -7.99
C CYS A 12 6.89 -27.90 -9.00
N SER A 13 6.68 -27.20 -10.13
CA SER A 13 5.77 -27.69 -11.17
C SER A 13 6.31 -28.94 -11.85
N LEU A 14 7.63 -29.00 -12.06
CA LEU A 14 8.32 -30.13 -12.68
C LEU A 14 8.32 -31.36 -11.76
N ILE A 15 8.51 -31.16 -10.45
CA ILE A 15 8.42 -32.22 -9.42
C ILE A 15 7.00 -32.78 -9.33
N LEU A 16 5.97 -31.93 -9.37
CA LEU A 16 4.56 -32.39 -9.38
C LEU A 16 4.21 -33.18 -10.64
N VAL A 17 4.69 -32.73 -11.80
CA VAL A 17 4.48 -33.42 -13.10
C VAL A 17 5.21 -34.75 -13.15
N LEU A 18 6.46 -34.82 -12.66
CA LEU A 18 7.26 -36.04 -12.62
C LEU A 18 6.70 -37.11 -11.66
N LEU A 19 6.01 -36.71 -10.59
CA LEU A 19 5.42 -37.65 -9.62
C LEU A 19 4.05 -38.19 -10.02
N THR A 20 3.26 -37.48 -10.85
CA THR A 20 1.85 -37.87 -11.14
C THR A 20 1.56 -38.22 -12.60
N GLY A 21 2.44 -37.91 -13.56
CA GLY A 21 2.30 -38.37 -14.96
C GLY A 21 1.10 -37.80 -15.73
N ASN A 22 0.43 -36.75 -15.22
CA ASN A 22 -0.82 -36.23 -15.79
C ASN A 22 -0.68 -34.74 -16.20
N PRO A 23 -0.75 -34.40 -17.51
CA PRO A 23 -0.44 -33.06 -18.01
C PRO A 23 -1.45 -31.97 -17.61
N MET A 24 -2.68 -32.34 -17.22
CA MET A 24 -3.71 -31.40 -16.76
C MET A 24 -3.38 -30.73 -15.42
N LEU A 25 -2.55 -31.35 -14.57
CA LEU A 25 -2.11 -30.76 -13.29
C LEU A 25 -1.12 -29.59 -13.46
N SER A 26 -0.59 -29.36 -14.67
CA SER A 26 0.31 -28.24 -14.96
C SER A 26 -0.37 -26.85 -14.90
N LEU A 27 -1.70 -26.81 -14.99
CA LEU A 27 -2.50 -25.58 -14.94
C LEU A 27 -2.83 -25.10 -13.50
N LEU A 28 -2.71 -25.98 -12.50
CA LEU A 28 -3.04 -25.69 -11.09
C LEU A 28 -2.27 -24.52 -10.44
N PRO A 29 -0.97 -24.28 -10.71
CA PRO A 29 -0.25 -23.20 -10.03
C PRO A 29 -0.53 -21.80 -10.60
N TRP A 30 -1.14 -21.68 -11.79
CA TRP A 30 -1.31 -20.41 -12.49
C TRP A 30 -2.18 -19.37 -11.74
N PRO A 31 -3.32 -19.75 -11.11
CA PRO A 31 -4.13 -18.83 -10.31
C PRO A 31 -3.39 -18.36 -9.05
N ALA A 32 -2.67 -19.27 -8.37
CA ALA A 32 -1.84 -18.93 -7.21
C ALA A 32 -0.71 -17.95 -7.60
N LEU A 33 -0.16 -18.09 -8.81
CA LEU A 33 0.84 -17.20 -9.41
C LEU A 33 0.29 -15.80 -9.72
N TRP A 34 -0.92 -15.72 -10.27
CA TRP A 34 -1.56 -14.43 -10.54
C TRP A 34 -1.84 -13.66 -9.25
N VAL A 35 -2.31 -14.36 -8.21
CA VAL A 35 -2.55 -13.81 -6.87
C VAL A 35 -1.22 -13.39 -6.21
N ALA A 36 -0.17 -14.21 -6.27
CA ALA A 36 1.17 -13.90 -5.75
C ALA A 36 1.84 -12.71 -6.47
N ARG A 37 1.68 -12.61 -7.79
CA ARG A 37 2.18 -11.48 -8.59
C ARG A 37 1.48 -10.18 -8.20
N ARG A 38 0.17 -10.23 -7.97
CA ARG A 38 -0.64 -9.08 -7.52
C ARG A 38 -0.43 -8.75 -6.03
N LEU A 39 0.11 -9.66 -5.23
CA LEU A 39 0.49 -9.43 -3.83
C LEU A 39 1.74 -8.55 -3.69
N TYR A 40 2.74 -8.70 -4.56
CA TYR A 40 4.05 -8.07 -4.36
C TYR A 40 4.14 -6.61 -4.84
N GLY A 41 3.35 -6.20 -5.85
CA GLY A 41 3.40 -4.85 -6.42
C GLY A 41 2.82 -3.73 -5.52
N HIS A 42 1.91 -4.07 -4.60
CA HIS A 42 1.21 -3.07 -3.79
C HIS A 42 1.95 -2.67 -2.49
N ARG A 43 2.78 -3.56 -1.92
CA ARG A 43 3.41 -3.32 -0.60
C ARG A 43 4.40 -2.15 -0.60
N ARG A 44 5.09 -1.87 -1.71
CA ARG A 44 6.10 -0.80 -1.79
C ARG A 44 5.48 0.60 -1.91
N LYS A 45 4.35 0.72 -2.63
CA LYS A 45 3.65 2.01 -2.80
C LYS A 45 2.99 2.46 -1.51
N GLU A 46 2.45 1.52 -0.75
CA GLU A 46 1.76 1.79 0.51
C GLU A 46 2.71 2.23 1.63
N SER A 47 3.91 1.65 1.71
CA SER A 47 4.92 2.09 2.70
C SER A 47 5.45 3.49 2.43
N VAL A 48 5.65 3.86 1.16
CA VAL A 48 6.12 5.21 0.78
C VAL A 48 5.06 6.26 1.10
N ARG A 49 3.79 6.00 0.75
CA ARG A 49 2.68 6.90 1.10
C ARG A 49 2.56 7.14 2.61
N ARG A 50 2.74 6.09 3.42
CA ARG A 50 2.70 6.22 4.89
C ARG A 50 3.82 7.11 5.44
N ARG A 51 5.05 6.92 4.95
CA ARG A 51 6.19 7.77 5.36
C ARG A 51 5.97 9.22 4.96
N LYS A 52 5.48 9.46 3.74
CA LYS A 52 5.10 10.81 3.30
C LYS A 52 4.01 11.41 4.21
N GLU A 53 2.99 10.65 4.60
CA GLU A 53 1.94 11.15 5.52
C GLU A 53 2.48 11.56 6.89
N GLU A 54 3.46 10.83 7.43
CA GLU A 54 4.12 11.19 8.69
C GLU A 54 4.98 12.45 8.51
N GLN A 55 5.72 12.55 7.41
CA GLN A 55 6.52 13.74 7.08
C GLN A 55 5.68 15.00 6.82
N VAL A 56 4.38 14.87 6.46
CA VAL A 56 3.48 16.04 6.36
C VAL A 56 3.33 16.73 7.71
N LEU A 57 3.28 15.97 8.81
CA LEU A 57 3.16 16.54 10.15
C LEU A 57 4.43 17.32 10.52
N GLU A 58 5.61 16.75 10.23
CA GLU A 58 6.91 17.41 10.41
C GLU A 58 7.01 18.71 9.61
N LEU A 59 6.55 18.69 8.35
CA LEU A 59 6.49 19.89 7.50
C LEU A 59 5.59 20.96 8.10
N ILE A 60 4.39 20.60 8.56
CA ILE A 60 3.46 21.56 9.18
C ILE A 60 4.09 22.18 10.44
N ASP A 61 4.72 21.36 11.29
CA ASP A 61 5.34 21.80 12.53
C ASP A 61 6.49 22.78 12.24
N SER A 62 7.38 22.44 11.29
CA SER A 62 8.49 23.30 10.83
C SER A 62 7.98 24.63 10.27
N LEU A 63 7.04 24.61 9.32
CA LEU A 63 6.47 25.83 8.74
C LEU A 63 5.80 26.72 9.79
N SER A 64 5.03 26.13 10.70
CA SER A 64 4.33 26.89 11.74
C SER A 64 5.28 27.53 12.73
N GLN A 65 6.41 26.90 13.01
CA GLN A 65 7.46 27.43 13.88
C GLN A 65 8.25 28.55 13.20
N SER A 66 8.68 28.33 11.96
CA SER A 66 9.42 29.34 11.17
C SER A 66 8.58 30.60 10.91
N LEU A 67 7.32 30.44 10.53
CA LEU A 67 6.44 31.59 10.31
C LEU A 67 6.17 32.37 11.61
N ARG A 68 6.10 31.68 12.76
CA ARG A 68 5.96 32.34 14.08
C ARG A 68 7.22 33.08 14.53
N SER A 69 8.40 32.64 14.11
CA SER A 69 9.65 33.38 14.37
C SER A 69 9.83 34.59 13.46
N GLY A 70 8.86 34.86 12.57
CA GLY A 70 8.86 36.01 11.66
C GLY A 70 9.54 35.75 10.32
N LEU A 71 9.89 34.50 10.00
CA LEU A 71 10.42 34.15 8.68
C LEU A 71 9.35 34.32 7.61
N SER A 72 9.77 34.70 6.40
CA SER A 72 8.89 34.69 5.25
C SER A 72 8.45 33.26 4.90
N LEU A 73 7.37 33.10 4.15
CA LEU A 73 6.92 31.76 3.72
C LEU A 73 7.99 31.04 2.88
N GLN A 74 8.69 31.77 2.02
CA GLN A 74 9.82 31.24 1.25
C GLN A 74 10.94 30.72 2.18
N GLN A 75 11.33 31.51 3.19
CA GLN A 75 12.36 31.12 4.16
C GLN A 75 11.91 29.93 5.00
N SER A 76 10.63 29.88 5.36
CA SER A 76 10.03 28.77 6.11
C SER A 76 10.03 27.47 5.31
N LEU A 77 9.72 27.54 4.00
CA LEU A 77 9.84 26.39 3.09
C LEU A 77 11.29 25.92 2.94
N GLN A 78 12.25 26.85 2.90
CA GLN A 78 13.68 26.52 2.85
C GLN A 78 14.14 25.83 4.13
N ALA A 79 13.76 26.34 5.31
CA ALA A 79 14.05 25.71 6.59
C ALA A 79 13.45 24.29 6.67
N GLY A 80 12.21 24.13 6.19
CA GLY A 80 11.53 22.83 6.17
C GLY A 80 12.25 21.75 5.35
N LEU A 81 13.14 22.10 4.40
CA LEU A 81 13.93 21.11 3.64
C LEU A 81 14.91 20.32 4.51
N GLU A 82 15.37 20.93 5.62
CA GLU A 82 16.30 20.32 6.57
C GLU A 82 15.58 19.36 7.52
N ASP A 83 14.33 19.68 7.87
CA ASP A 83 13.54 18.93 8.85
C ASP A 83 12.83 17.71 8.26
N VAL A 84 12.54 17.70 6.95
CA VAL A 84 11.78 16.63 6.31
C VAL A 84 12.65 15.57 5.61
N GLY A 85 12.11 14.37 5.49
CA GLY A 85 12.71 13.27 4.75
C GLY A 85 12.76 13.47 3.22
N PRO A 86 13.48 12.57 2.51
CA PRO A 86 13.80 12.75 1.09
C PRO A 86 12.57 12.79 0.18
N GLU A 87 11.47 12.11 0.54
CA GLU A 87 10.26 12.09 -0.27
C GLU A 87 9.53 13.44 -0.26
N MET A 88 9.45 14.10 0.90
CA MET A 88 8.85 15.42 1.04
C MET A 88 9.77 16.53 0.52
N ARG A 89 11.09 16.34 0.66
CA ARG A 89 12.09 17.28 0.16
C ARG A 89 11.93 17.57 -1.34
N LEU A 90 11.63 16.54 -2.14
CA LEU A 90 11.40 16.70 -3.57
C LEU A 90 10.19 17.59 -3.89
N GLU A 91 9.11 17.46 -3.12
CA GLU A 91 7.88 18.25 -3.30
C GLU A 91 8.14 19.74 -2.98
N ILE A 92 8.85 20.01 -1.87
CA ILE A 92 9.20 21.38 -1.45
C ILE A 92 10.24 22.01 -2.39
N GLN A 93 11.24 21.24 -2.82
CA GLN A 93 12.22 21.69 -3.81
C GLN A 93 11.53 22.09 -5.11
N GLY A 94 10.56 21.31 -5.58
CA GLY A 94 9.77 21.65 -6.76
C GLY A 94 9.08 23.01 -6.64
N ILE A 95 8.51 23.33 -5.47
CA ILE A 95 7.89 24.65 -5.20
C ILE A 95 8.93 25.77 -5.25
N LEU A 96 10.08 25.58 -4.58
CA LEU A 96 11.13 26.60 -4.50
C LEU A 96 11.81 26.84 -5.84
N ASP A 97 12.01 25.80 -6.65
CA ASP A 97 12.61 25.91 -7.97
C ASP A 97 11.65 26.60 -8.95
N ASP A 98 10.36 26.29 -8.89
CA ASP A 98 9.32 26.98 -9.66
C ASP A 98 9.25 28.48 -9.32
N PHE A 99 9.34 28.83 -8.04
CA PHE A 99 9.45 30.21 -7.58
C PHE A 99 10.73 30.90 -8.10
N ARG A 100 11.88 30.22 -8.07
CA ARG A 100 13.16 30.74 -8.59
C ARG A 100 13.14 30.99 -10.09
N MET A 101 12.30 30.28 -10.84
CA MET A 101 12.11 30.47 -12.27
C MET A 101 11.22 31.67 -12.61
N GLY A 102 10.79 32.45 -11.61
CA GLY A 102 10.00 33.68 -11.78
C GLY A 102 8.50 33.50 -11.60
N GLY A 103 8.05 32.31 -11.17
CA GLY A 103 6.66 32.11 -10.73
C GLY A 103 6.35 32.85 -9.43
N SER A 104 5.06 33.08 -9.17
CA SER A 104 4.62 33.56 -7.85
C SER A 104 4.57 32.39 -6.86
N LEU A 105 4.90 32.64 -5.59
CA LEU A 105 4.92 31.59 -4.56
C LEU A 105 3.52 30.99 -4.35
N ASP A 106 2.48 31.82 -4.44
CA ASP A 106 1.08 31.40 -4.36
C ASP A 106 0.70 30.41 -5.47
N GLU A 107 1.07 30.70 -6.71
CA GLU A 107 0.80 29.82 -7.85
C GLU A 107 1.62 28.52 -7.78
N SER A 108 2.89 28.59 -7.36
CA SER A 108 3.73 27.41 -7.18
C SER A 108 3.14 26.46 -6.14
N LEU A 109 2.61 26.99 -5.03
CA LEU A 109 1.92 26.21 -4.00
C LEU A 109 0.62 25.59 -4.53
N LEU A 110 -0.16 26.33 -5.31
CA LEU A 110 -1.38 25.81 -5.93
C LEU A 110 -1.09 24.68 -6.92
N ARG A 111 -0.07 24.84 -7.78
CA ARG A 111 0.38 23.79 -8.71
C ARG A 111 0.86 22.54 -7.95
N ALA A 112 1.63 22.73 -6.89
CA ALA A 112 2.07 21.63 -6.03
C ALA A 112 0.89 20.92 -5.35
N ALA A 113 -0.14 21.67 -4.93
CA ALA A 113 -1.36 21.09 -4.36
C ALA A 113 -2.11 20.20 -5.37
N GLU A 114 -2.20 20.63 -6.63
CA GLU A 114 -2.80 19.84 -7.71
C GLU A 114 -2.01 18.56 -8.00
N ALA A 115 -0.68 18.64 -8.01
CA ALA A 115 0.21 17.50 -8.25
C ALA A 115 0.32 16.53 -7.07
N ALA A 116 0.01 16.98 -5.84
CA ALA A 116 0.20 16.18 -4.62
C ALA A 116 -0.58 14.85 -4.65
N ASP A 117 0.14 13.76 -4.36
CA ASP A 117 -0.36 12.38 -4.36
C ASP A 117 -1.07 11.98 -3.05
N ILE A 118 -1.02 12.85 -2.03
CA ILE A 118 -1.58 12.61 -0.70
C ILE A 118 -2.53 13.77 -0.33
N PRO A 119 -3.76 13.46 0.14
CA PRO A 119 -4.76 14.49 0.48
C PRO A 119 -4.30 15.51 1.52
N SER A 120 -3.59 15.07 2.57
CA SER A 120 -3.10 15.97 3.62
C SER A 120 -2.07 16.96 3.08
N LEU A 121 -1.14 16.50 2.24
CA LEU A 121 -0.15 17.35 1.58
C LEU A 121 -0.80 18.38 0.65
N ARG A 122 -1.75 17.92 -0.18
CA ARG A 122 -2.56 18.80 -1.04
C ARG A 122 -3.22 19.91 -0.24
N LEU A 123 -3.81 19.56 0.90
CA LEU A 123 -4.53 20.50 1.75
C LEU A 123 -3.57 21.54 2.34
N VAL A 124 -2.40 21.12 2.84
CA VAL A 124 -1.36 22.04 3.34
C VAL A 124 -0.96 23.05 2.27
N PHE A 125 -0.56 22.60 1.08
CA PHE A 125 -0.12 23.51 0.02
C PHE A 125 -1.23 24.44 -0.46
N LEU A 126 -2.45 23.92 -0.65
CA LEU A 126 -3.61 24.71 -1.06
C LEU A 126 -3.91 25.83 -0.06
N VAL A 127 -3.98 25.49 1.23
CA VAL A 127 -4.33 26.45 2.28
C VAL A 127 -3.22 27.48 2.48
N THR A 128 -1.96 27.05 2.46
CA THR A 128 -0.82 27.96 2.60
C THR A 128 -0.76 28.94 1.43
N GLY A 129 -0.94 28.50 0.17
CA GLY A 129 -1.00 29.40 -0.99
C GLY A 129 -2.18 30.36 -0.94
N LEU A 130 -3.38 29.89 -0.57
CA LEU A 130 -4.56 30.76 -0.46
C LEU A 130 -4.43 31.83 0.64
N LEU A 131 -3.79 31.50 1.76
CA LEU A 131 -3.61 32.42 2.87
C LEU A 131 -2.47 33.40 2.65
N HIS A 132 -1.41 32.97 1.98
CA HIS A 132 -0.29 33.85 1.63
C HIS A 132 -0.77 34.98 0.71
N ALA A 133 -1.52 34.64 -0.35
CA ALA A 133 -2.15 35.61 -1.24
C ALA A 133 -3.10 36.60 -0.52
N LYS A 134 -3.70 36.19 0.60
CA LYS A 134 -4.71 36.99 1.36
C LYS A 134 -4.16 37.65 2.62
N GLY A 135 -2.89 37.43 2.98
CA GLY A 135 -2.28 37.94 4.22
C GLY A 135 -2.89 37.37 5.52
N GLY A 136 -3.38 36.13 5.49
CA GLY A 136 -3.99 35.49 6.65
C GLY A 136 -2.99 34.98 7.70
N ASP A 137 -3.48 34.61 8.88
CA ASP A 137 -2.69 33.97 9.94
C ASP A 137 -2.40 32.50 9.58
N ILE A 138 -1.37 32.29 8.75
CA ILE A 138 -0.92 30.98 8.28
C ILE A 138 -0.56 30.05 9.45
N PRO A 139 0.25 30.46 10.46
CA PRO A 139 0.61 29.57 11.57
C PRO A 139 -0.59 29.01 12.32
N ARG A 140 -1.59 29.84 12.62
CA ARG A 140 -2.78 29.40 13.36
C ARG A 140 -3.62 28.39 12.56
N ILE A 141 -3.67 28.52 11.24
CA ILE A 141 -4.42 27.59 10.39
C ILE A 141 -3.63 26.29 10.22
N LEU A 142 -2.32 26.37 10.03
CA LEU A 142 -1.44 25.20 10.01
C LEU A 142 -1.55 24.38 11.30
N ASP A 143 -1.63 24.99 12.49
CA ASP A 143 -1.87 24.29 13.75
C ASP A 143 -3.20 23.51 13.78
N ARG A 144 -4.26 24.09 13.21
CA ARG A 144 -5.56 23.41 13.13
C ARG A 144 -5.50 22.23 12.16
N LEU A 145 -4.80 22.40 11.04
CA LEU A 145 -4.56 21.32 10.09
C LEU A 145 -3.71 20.22 10.70
N ARG A 146 -2.67 20.57 11.46
CA ARG A 146 -1.82 19.63 12.18
C ARG A 146 -2.64 18.69 13.05
N ARG A 147 -3.58 19.24 13.84
CA ARG A 147 -4.48 18.45 14.70
C ARG A 147 -5.37 17.52 13.88
N ARG A 148 -6.02 18.04 12.84
CA ARG A 148 -6.88 17.25 11.92
C ARG A 148 -6.11 16.10 11.25
N VAL A 149 -4.90 16.37 10.75
CA VAL A 149 -4.08 15.34 10.09
C VAL A 149 -3.57 14.33 11.12
N ALA A 150 -3.18 14.76 12.33
CA ALA A 150 -2.77 13.87 13.41
C ALA A 150 -3.87 12.90 13.82
N GLU A 151 -5.08 13.42 14.07
CA GLU A 151 -6.28 12.63 14.38
C GLU A 151 -6.54 11.60 13.28
N GLY A 152 -6.44 11.99 12.01
CA GLY A 152 -6.60 11.08 10.88
C GLY A 152 -5.49 10.02 10.76
N VAL A 153 -4.24 10.36 11.09
CA VAL A 153 -3.13 9.39 11.14
C VAL A 153 -3.36 8.37 12.26
N GLU A 154 -3.74 8.82 13.45
CA GLU A 154 -3.98 7.97 14.61
C GLU A 154 -5.19 7.07 14.40
N LEU A 155 -6.30 7.59 13.88
CA LEU A 155 -7.47 6.80 13.53
C LEU A 155 -7.12 5.69 12.52
N ARG A 156 -6.30 5.99 11.51
CA ARG A 156 -5.83 4.98 10.55
C ARG A 156 -4.88 3.97 11.18
N ARG A 157 -4.11 4.33 12.20
CA ARG A 157 -3.27 3.39 12.96
C ARG A 157 -4.15 2.47 13.81
N GLU A 158 -5.16 3.00 14.47
CA GLU A 158 -6.14 2.24 15.26
C GLU A 158 -6.94 1.27 14.38
N LEU A 159 -7.51 1.75 13.27
CA LEU A 159 -8.21 0.90 12.29
C LEU A 159 -7.30 -0.22 11.76
N ARG A 160 -6.02 0.05 11.53
CA ARG A 160 -5.05 -0.98 11.11
C ARG A 160 -4.80 -2.02 12.20
N SER A 161 -4.75 -1.61 13.47
CA SER A 161 -4.62 -2.52 14.60
C SER A 161 -5.86 -3.43 14.72
N LEU A 162 -7.05 -2.83 14.69
CA LEU A 162 -8.33 -3.55 14.78
C LEU A 162 -8.51 -4.52 13.59
N THR A 163 -8.25 -4.06 12.38
CA THR A 163 -8.35 -4.91 11.18
C THR A 163 -7.25 -5.97 11.11
N ALA A 164 -6.10 -5.82 11.80
CA ALA A 164 -5.06 -6.85 11.81
C ALA A 164 -5.56 -8.18 12.41
N GLN A 165 -6.38 -8.12 13.47
CA GLN A 165 -7.00 -9.29 14.06
C GLN A 165 -8.01 -9.94 13.10
N SER A 166 -8.90 -9.14 12.52
CA SER A 166 -9.86 -9.61 11.50
C SER A 166 -9.16 -10.23 10.29
N ARG A 167 -8.06 -9.61 9.83
CA ARG A 167 -7.17 -10.12 8.77
C ARG A 167 -6.58 -11.48 9.13
N ALA A 168 -6.03 -11.63 10.33
CA ALA A 168 -5.45 -12.90 10.78
C ALA A 168 -6.49 -14.02 10.82
N SER A 169 -7.68 -13.75 11.38
CA SER A 169 -8.80 -14.70 11.41
C SER A 169 -9.26 -15.08 10.00
N GLY A 170 -9.43 -14.09 9.13
CA GLY A 170 -9.78 -14.31 7.72
C GLY A 170 -8.78 -15.16 6.95
N TYR A 171 -7.47 -14.92 7.16
CA TYR A 171 -6.44 -15.75 6.56
C TYR A 171 -6.49 -17.19 7.08
N LEU A 172 -6.70 -17.37 8.38
CA LEU A 172 -6.83 -18.70 8.98
C LEU A 172 -8.01 -19.48 8.37
N VAL A 173 -9.19 -18.86 8.29
CA VAL A 173 -10.38 -19.48 7.68
C VAL A 173 -10.16 -19.77 6.20
N SER A 174 -9.54 -18.86 5.44
CA SER A 174 -9.24 -19.08 4.02
C SER A 174 -8.23 -20.20 3.78
N ALA A 175 -7.36 -20.48 4.75
CA ALA A 175 -6.37 -21.55 4.67
C ALA A 175 -6.94 -22.93 5.02
N LEU A 176 -8.08 -23.02 5.72
CA LEU A 176 -8.67 -24.28 6.17
C LEU A 176 -8.87 -25.32 5.06
N PRO A 177 -9.42 -25.01 3.87
CA PRO A 177 -9.63 -26.02 2.83
C PRO A 177 -8.32 -26.58 2.28
N ALA A 178 -7.28 -25.73 2.19
CA ALA A 178 -5.96 -26.15 1.74
C ALA A 178 -5.25 -27.00 2.82
N ALA A 179 -5.34 -26.59 4.08
CA ALA A 179 -4.82 -27.35 5.21
C ALA A 179 -5.50 -28.72 5.35
N PHE A 180 -6.82 -28.77 5.15
CA PHE A 180 -7.59 -30.01 5.17
C PHE A 180 -7.17 -30.98 4.06
N LEU A 181 -6.99 -30.48 2.82
CA LEU A 181 -6.47 -31.29 1.71
C LEU A 181 -5.05 -31.80 1.98
N ALA A 182 -4.17 -30.96 2.53
CA ALA A 182 -2.82 -31.37 2.90
C ALA A 182 -2.82 -32.44 3.99
N LEU A 183 -3.66 -32.28 5.02
CA LEU A 183 -3.81 -33.26 6.08
C LEU A 183 -4.32 -34.60 5.54
N GLN A 184 -5.30 -34.59 4.64
CA GLN A 184 -5.77 -35.80 3.97
C GLN A 184 -4.70 -36.46 3.10
N ALA A 185 -3.80 -35.68 2.49
CA ALA A 185 -2.67 -36.22 1.76
C ALA A 185 -1.70 -37.00 2.66
N LEU A 186 -1.44 -36.50 3.87
CA LEU A 186 -0.54 -37.15 4.83
C LEU A 186 -1.18 -38.37 5.51
N LEU A 187 -2.43 -38.23 5.97
CA LEU A 187 -3.09 -39.27 6.77
C LEU A 187 -3.67 -40.40 5.92
N ASN A 188 -4.24 -40.09 4.76
CA ASN A 188 -4.92 -41.06 3.90
C ASN A 188 -4.60 -40.81 2.41
N PRO A 189 -3.38 -41.11 1.97
CA PRO A 189 -2.97 -40.89 0.57
C PRO A 189 -3.81 -41.69 -0.44
N ARG A 190 -4.36 -42.85 -0.04
CA ARG A 190 -5.29 -43.64 -0.87
C ARG A 190 -6.59 -42.90 -1.20
N SER A 191 -7.05 -42.01 -0.33
CA SER A 191 -8.28 -41.23 -0.55
C SER A 191 -8.10 -40.12 -1.60
N LEU A 192 -6.86 -39.68 -1.86
CA LEU A 192 -6.55 -38.72 -2.92
C LEU A 192 -6.35 -39.35 -4.30
N HIS A 193 -6.08 -40.65 -4.34
CA HIS A 193 -5.84 -41.34 -5.60
C HIS A 193 -7.00 -41.19 -6.61
N PRO A 194 -8.30 -41.37 -6.25
CA PRO A 194 -9.41 -41.15 -7.18
C PRO A 194 -9.54 -39.68 -7.61
N LEU A 195 -9.19 -38.74 -6.74
CA LEU A 195 -9.23 -37.31 -7.01
C LEU A 195 -8.18 -36.89 -8.06
N LEU A 196 -6.99 -37.48 -8.03
CA LEU A 196 -5.89 -37.15 -8.94
C LEU A 196 -5.88 -37.97 -10.24
N SER A 197 -6.37 -39.21 -10.19
CA SER A 197 -6.36 -40.14 -11.34
C SER A 197 -7.60 -40.04 -12.22
N SER A 198 -8.76 -39.64 -11.68
CA SER A 198 -10.00 -39.50 -12.44
C SER A 198 -10.14 -38.11 -13.07
N SER A 199 -10.60 -38.05 -14.33
CA SER A 199 -10.93 -36.79 -15.01
C SER A 199 -11.97 -35.96 -14.24
N THR A 200 -12.94 -36.62 -13.60
CA THR A 200 -13.96 -35.96 -12.77
C THR A 200 -13.34 -35.40 -11.48
N GLY A 201 -12.42 -36.14 -10.86
CA GLY A 201 -11.70 -35.70 -9.66
C GLY A 201 -10.84 -34.46 -9.91
N ASN A 202 -10.15 -34.43 -11.04
CA ASN A 202 -9.34 -33.28 -11.46
C ASN A 202 -10.20 -32.03 -11.72
N LEU A 203 -11.38 -32.18 -12.31
CA LEU A 203 -12.36 -31.10 -12.49
C LEU A 203 -12.83 -30.52 -11.15
N ILE A 204 -13.15 -31.39 -10.18
CA ILE A 204 -13.56 -30.97 -8.82
C ILE A 204 -12.42 -30.26 -8.10
N LEU A 205 -11.19 -30.76 -8.21
CA LEU A 205 -10.00 -30.13 -7.64
C LEU A 205 -9.75 -28.75 -8.25
N LEU A 206 -9.86 -28.62 -9.56
CA LEU A 206 -9.70 -27.35 -10.27
C LEU A 206 -10.76 -26.34 -9.83
N ALA A 207 -12.03 -26.77 -9.73
CA ALA A 207 -13.14 -25.95 -9.25
C ALA A 207 -12.94 -25.51 -7.78
N ALA A 208 -12.53 -26.42 -6.90
CA ALA A 208 -12.28 -26.13 -5.49
C ALA A 208 -11.11 -25.14 -5.33
N LEU A 209 -10.02 -25.33 -6.08
CA LEU A 209 -8.85 -24.45 -6.01
C LEU A 209 -9.15 -23.05 -6.56
N SER A 210 -9.92 -22.97 -7.65
CA SER A 210 -10.34 -21.69 -8.22
C SER A 210 -11.30 -20.94 -7.31
N LEU A 211 -12.23 -21.63 -6.66
CA LEU A 211 -13.13 -21.03 -5.67
C LEU A 211 -12.37 -20.55 -4.43
N ASN A 212 -11.39 -21.32 -3.94
CA ASN A 212 -10.54 -20.91 -2.82
C ASN A 212 -9.67 -19.69 -3.20
N ALA A 213 -9.08 -19.70 -4.39
CA ALA A 213 -8.34 -18.54 -4.90
C ALA A 213 -9.23 -17.30 -5.03
N ALA A 214 -10.47 -17.44 -5.50
CA ALA A 214 -11.45 -16.36 -5.56
C ALA A 214 -11.81 -15.83 -4.17
N ALA A 215 -12.09 -16.72 -3.21
CA ALA A 215 -12.38 -16.37 -1.82
C ALA A 215 -11.22 -15.58 -1.18
N PHE A 216 -9.97 -16.04 -1.38
CA PHE A 216 -8.78 -15.34 -0.89
C PHE A 216 -8.62 -13.94 -1.52
N VAL A 217 -8.90 -13.79 -2.82
CA VAL A 217 -8.86 -12.49 -3.52
C VAL A 217 -9.93 -11.54 -3.00
N ILE A 218 -11.16 -12.03 -2.78
CA ILE A 218 -12.28 -11.25 -2.25
C ILE A 218 -11.95 -10.78 -0.83
N MET A 219 -11.48 -11.70 0.03
CA MET A 219 -11.12 -11.39 1.42
C MET A 219 -10.05 -10.30 1.47
N ARG A 220 -9.03 -10.37 0.60
CA ARG A 220 -8.01 -9.32 0.52
C ARG A 220 -8.58 -7.98 0.04
N LYS A 221 -9.50 -7.97 -0.94
CA LYS A 221 -10.11 -6.73 -1.44
C LYS A 221 -10.88 -6.02 -0.33
N LEU A 222 -11.77 -6.74 0.37
CA LEU A 222 -12.53 -6.22 1.51
C LEU A 222 -11.59 -5.60 2.55
N LEU A 223 -10.60 -6.37 2.99
CA LEU A 223 -9.66 -5.93 4.01
C LEU A 223 -8.68 -4.85 3.54
N SER A 224 -8.56 -4.60 2.24
CA SER A 224 -7.73 -3.52 1.68
C SER A 224 -8.48 -2.21 1.50
N GLN A 225 -9.82 -2.23 1.49
CA GLN A 225 -10.64 -1.01 1.39
C GLN A 225 -10.87 -0.35 2.75
N GLU A 226 -10.69 -1.10 3.85
CA GLU A 226 -10.78 -0.59 5.21
C GLU A 226 -9.50 0.12 5.71
N ALA A 227 -8.43 0.14 4.91
CA ALA A 227 -7.11 0.70 5.25
C ALA A 227 -6.73 1.90 4.36
#